data_AF-A0A327U4X9-F1
#
_entry.id   AF-A0A327U4X9-F1
#
_cell.length_a   1.000
_cell.length_b   1.000
_cell.length_c   1.000
_cell.angle_alpha   90.00
_cell.angle_beta   90.00
_cell.angle_gamma   90.00
#
_symmetry.space_group_name_H-M   'P 1'
#
loop_
_entity.id
_entity.type
_entity.pdbx_description
1 polymer ?
#
loop_
_entity_poly.entity_id
_entity_poly.type
_entity_poly.pdbx_seq_one_letter_code
_entity_poly.pdbx_strand_id
1 'polypeptide(L)'
;MPDKEYAVAIPPADEGAVRPWRKLLRGLDEAEPGAMCCRGDWLEAGASYELPAGAVLVLCDPLPGGDKKRVRIWRVKQDGTIKEERDSTLGTRNAFGTSVRGTMRRLVDKHPARPGPVRPLTAAPARVNERADTCSLCRRPVAAREGILVRNARGYTEARHPVGQCPPAPPRTNDFAQECGKCGGWLEQGEGILYEAAPASPGPYGKALIKARHPQQCPPTEERVAPPPRANGREQDCMLCGNLVPAGTGLLLRQGSGWEVRHLENQCPPAEELWEIQRGVPGRFHPRPERWGPAGTVLRSTLYDYRRPFPEDAPGFHRVGEGEVTAIVTTVRERRPEYCRDEDGNQPAELIGEDGWHFRILVRPATAEEAADILAEEDKQQRRAALAARRRRLFERGDDGEIPETADLSGAVQVDFGALRSLHQHWPDDELHVDEQARVAWYLRYNGHDGDDWSLSNHGSFIARWVPLTEERARLVADLRAEYTPGDAPA
;
A
#
# COMPACT_ATOMS: atom_id res chain seq x y z
N MET A 1 -20.69 -29.47 -13.82
CA MET A 1 -21.89 -30.14 -13.29
C MET A 1 -21.94 -29.84 -11.80
N PRO A 2 -23.11 -29.56 -11.19
CA PRO A 2 -23.18 -29.36 -9.75
C PRO A 2 -22.72 -30.65 -9.06
N ASP A 3 -21.63 -30.56 -8.28
CA ASP A 3 -21.11 -31.70 -7.54
C ASP A 3 -22.17 -32.16 -6.54
N LYS A 4 -22.51 -33.44 -6.64
CA LYS A 4 -23.58 -34.07 -5.86
C LYS A 4 -23.19 -34.11 -4.38
N GLU A 5 -24.09 -33.62 -3.53
CA GLU A 5 -23.96 -33.68 -2.06
C GLU A 5 -24.61 -34.94 -1.51
N TYR A 6 -24.02 -35.48 -0.45
CA TYR A 6 -24.39 -36.75 0.15
C TYR A 6 -24.60 -36.59 1.65
N ALA A 7 -25.61 -37.29 2.18
CA ALA A 7 -25.80 -37.41 3.62
C ALA A 7 -24.73 -38.36 4.19
N VAL A 8 -23.85 -37.83 5.04
CA VAL A 8 -22.75 -38.58 5.64
C VAL A 8 -22.93 -38.63 7.15
N ALA A 9 -23.07 -39.84 7.69
CA ALA A 9 -23.11 -40.09 9.12
C ALA A 9 -21.69 -40.05 9.70
N ILE A 10 -21.48 -39.21 10.71
CA ILE A 10 -20.22 -39.13 11.45
C ILE A 10 -20.30 -40.15 12.58
N PRO A 11 -19.34 -41.09 12.68
CA PRO A 11 -19.40 -42.15 13.67
C PRO A 11 -19.32 -41.57 15.08
N PRO A 12 -19.89 -42.29 16.07
CA PRO A 12 -19.67 -41.98 17.47
C PRO A 12 -18.19 -42.05 17.81
N ALA A 13 -17.83 -41.53 18.99
CA ALA A 13 -16.49 -41.74 19.52
C ALA A 13 -16.25 -43.19 19.89
N ASP A 14 -15.00 -43.62 19.72
CA ASP A 14 -14.56 -44.92 20.20
C ASP A 14 -14.76 -44.98 21.73
N GLU A 15 -15.13 -46.15 22.24
CA GLU A 15 -15.40 -46.35 23.66
C GLU A 15 -14.18 -45.99 24.51
N GLY A 16 -14.38 -45.19 25.57
CA GLY A 16 -13.31 -44.70 26.43
C GLY A 16 -12.48 -43.55 25.85
N ALA A 17 -12.76 -43.05 24.64
CA ALA A 17 -12.00 -41.93 24.08
C ALA A 17 -12.17 -40.64 24.92
N VAL A 18 -11.06 -39.95 25.18
CA VAL A 18 -11.00 -38.72 25.97
C VAL A 18 -10.87 -37.51 25.05
N ARG A 19 -11.85 -36.59 25.11
CA ARG A 19 -11.93 -35.40 24.25
C ARG A 19 -11.83 -35.70 22.74
N PRO A 20 -12.65 -36.63 22.23
CA PRO A 20 -12.62 -37.00 20.83
C PRO A 20 -13.18 -35.87 19.95
N TRP A 21 -12.72 -35.78 18.71
CA TRP A 21 -13.15 -34.72 17.80
C TRP A 21 -13.14 -35.13 16.33
N ARG A 22 -13.94 -34.43 15.51
CA ARG A 22 -14.02 -34.61 14.06
C ARG A 22 -14.00 -33.27 13.34
N LYS A 23 -13.37 -33.22 12.17
CA LYS A 23 -13.35 -32.05 11.30
C LYS A 23 -13.53 -32.43 9.84
N LEU A 24 -14.25 -31.59 9.11
CA LEU A 24 -14.09 -31.45 7.66
C LEU A 24 -12.77 -30.73 7.40
N LEU A 25 -11.88 -31.35 6.64
CA LEU A 25 -10.57 -30.81 6.31
C LEU A 25 -10.65 -29.97 5.04
N ARG A 26 -10.31 -28.69 5.16
CA ARG A 26 -10.20 -27.72 4.06
C ARG A 26 -8.77 -27.30 3.76
N GLY A 27 -7.89 -27.45 4.75
CA GLY A 27 -6.49 -27.06 4.65
C GLY A 27 -5.71 -27.49 5.87
N LEU A 28 -4.40 -27.28 5.83
CA LEU A 28 -3.51 -27.54 6.96
C LEU A 28 -2.77 -26.26 7.36
N ASP A 29 -2.64 -26.07 8.67
CA ASP A 29 -1.79 -25.05 9.28
C ASP A 29 -0.77 -25.74 10.17
N GLU A 30 0.44 -25.94 9.67
CA GLU A 30 1.42 -26.77 10.37
C GLU A 30 2.08 -26.07 11.55
N ALA A 31 1.91 -24.76 11.67
CA ALA A 31 2.33 -23.98 12.83
C ALA A 31 1.43 -24.21 14.05
N GLU A 32 0.17 -24.58 13.83
CA GLU A 32 -0.81 -24.80 14.88
C GLU A 32 -0.70 -26.22 15.48
N PRO A 33 -0.84 -26.38 16.81
CA PRO A 33 -0.84 -27.70 17.45
C PRO A 33 -2.21 -28.38 17.40
N GLY A 34 -2.22 -29.68 17.67
CA GLY A 34 -3.45 -30.43 17.92
C GLY A 34 -4.39 -30.50 16.72
N ALA A 35 -5.67 -30.38 17.02
CA ALA A 35 -6.76 -30.30 16.05
C ALA A 35 -6.82 -28.96 15.31
N MET A 36 -6.07 -27.95 15.77
CA MET A 36 -6.04 -26.62 15.13
C MET A 36 -5.24 -26.64 13.84
N CYS A 37 -4.30 -27.56 13.70
CA CYS A 37 -3.57 -27.75 12.44
C CYS A 37 -4.47 -28.19 11.28
N CYS A 38 -5.64 -28.77 11.56
CA CYS A 38 -6.63 -29.12 10.54
C CYS A 38 -7.56 -27.91 10.33
N ARG A 39 -7.38 -27.11 9.29
CA ARG A 39 -8.30 -26.00 8.98
C ARG A 39 -9.59 -26.57 8.38
N GLY A 40 -10.73 -26.07 8.85
CA GLY A 40 -12.06 -26.44 8.38
C GLY A 40 -13.09 -26.58 9.49
N ASP A 41 -14.25 -27.14 9.18
CA ASP A 41 -15.43 -27.13 10.05
C ASP A 41 -15.41 -28.27 11.06
N TRP A 42 -15.79 -27.97 12.30
CA TRP A 42 -15.99 -28.98 13.34
C TRP A 42 -17.27 -29.76 13.09
N LEU A 43 -17.19 -31.08 13.27
CA LEU A 43 -18.32 -31.99 13.13
C LEU A 43 -18.56 -32.71 14.46
N GLU A 44 -19.82 -32.87 14.81
CA GLU A 44 -20.23 -33.56 16.02
C GLU A 44 -20.31 -35.07 15.79
N ALA A 45 -19.86 -35.84 16.79
CA ALA A 45 -19.90 -37.30 16.75
C ALA A 45 -21.35 -37.81 16.80
N GLY A 46 -21.71 -38.76 15.94
CA GLY A 46 -23.07 -39.30 15.86
C GLY A 46 -24.07 -38.41 15.11
N ALA A 47 -23.68 -37.22 14.65
CA ALA A 47 -24.50 -36.40 13.77
C ALA A 47 -24.33 -36.78 12.30
N SER A 48 -25.27 -36.36 11.45
CA SER A 48 -25.18 -36.48 9.99
C SER A 48 -25.13 -35.11 9.35
N TYR A 49 -24.37 -34.98 8.25
CA TYR A 49 -24.16 -33.73 7.53
C TYR A 49 -24.31 -33.93 6.02
N GLU A 50 -24.73 -32.87 5.30
CA GLU A 50 -24.62 -32.81 3.84
C GLU A 50 -23.16 -32.46 3.48
N LEU A 51 -22.47 -33.37 2.79
CA LEU A 51 -21.09 -33.20 2.36
C LEU A 51 -20.92 -33.49 0.87
N PRO A 52 -20.09 -32.73 0.14
CA PRO A 52 -19.85 -32.98 -1.28
C PRO A 52 -18.98 -34.22 -1.49
N ALA A 53 -19.12 -34.85 -2.66
CA ALA A 53 -18.15 -35.83 -3.13
C ALA A 53 -16.71 -35.27 -3.07
N GLY A 54 -15.77 -36.08 -2.61
CA GLY A 54 -14.38 -35.68 -2.41
C GLY A 54 -14.08 -35.05 -1.05
N ALA A 55 -15.10 -34.70 -0.23
CA ALA A 55 -14.88 -34.15 1.11
C ALA A 55 -13.99 -35.06 1.96
N VAL A 56 -12.99 -34.48 2.61
CA VAL A 56 -12.01 -35.18 3.46
C VAL A 56 -12.33 -34.91 4.92
N LEU A 57 -12.47 -35.95 5.71
CA LEU A 57 -12.84 -35.91 7.12
C LEU A 57 -11.68 -36.44 7.95
N VAL A 58 -11.38 -35.76 9.06
CA VAL A 58 -10.38 -36.20 10.05
C VAL A 58 -11.10 -36.49 11.35
N LEU A 59 -10.96 -37.72 11.84
CA LEU A 59 -11.53 -38.18 13.09
C LEU A 59 -10.38 -38.56 14.02
N CYS A 60 -10.41 -38.04 15.24
CA CYS A 60 -9.37 -38.27 16.21
C CYS A 60 -9.97 -38.63 17.56
N ASP A 61 -9.61 -39.81 18.05
CA ASP A 61 -10.07 -40.38 19.30
C ASP A 61 -8.84 -40.65 20.19
N PRO A 62 -8.48 -39.70 21.07
CA PRO A 62 -7.44 -39.92 22.08
C PRO A 62 -7.87 -40.99 23.07
N LEU A 63 -7.00 -41.95 23.36
CA LEU A 63 -7.25 -43.03 24.31
C LEU A 63 -7.05 -42.53 25.76
N PRO A 64 -7.61 -43.23 26.77
CA PRO A 64 -7.36 -42.94 28.18
C PRO A 64 -5.86 -42.82 28.48
N GLY A 65 -5.48 -41.80 29.26
CA GLY A 65 -4.08 -41.48 29.54
C GLY A 65 -3.41 -40.53 28.52
N GLY A 66 -4.02 -40.28 27.35
CA GLY A 66 -3.60 -39.25 26.41
C GLY A 66 -2.33 -39.53 25.60
N ASP A 67 -1.58 -40.59 25.94
CA ASP A 67 -0.33 -40.96 25.26
C ASP A 67 -0.54 -41.61 23.89
N LYS A 68 -1.73 -42.18 23.66
CA LYS A 68 -2.12 -42.79 22.40
C LYS A 68 -3.39 -42.15 21.86
N LYS A 69 -3.48 -42.03 20.55
CA LYS A 69 -4.69 -41.58 19.85
C LYS A 69 -4.88 -42.30 18.54
N ARG A 70 -6.11 -42.67 18.23
CA ARG A 70 -6.48 -43.22 16.92
C ARG A 70 -6.90 -42.08 16.01
N VAL A 71 -6.32 -42.04 14.81
CA VAL A 71 -6.61 -41.04 13.79
C VAL A 71 -7.10 -41.76 12.54
N ARG A 72 -8.33 -41.44 12.13
CA ARG A 72 -8.94 -41.92 10.89
C ARG A 72 -9.09 -40.75 9.92
N ILE A 73 -8.72 -40.98 8.66
CA ILE A 73 -8.93 -40.03 7.56
C ILE A 73 -9.87 -40.68 6.57
N TRP A 74 -11.03 -40.07 6.39
CA TRP A 74 -12.10 -40.54 5.54
C TRP A 74 -12.29 -39.62 4.35
N ARG A 75 -12.73 -40.15 3.21
CA ARG A 75 -13.10 -39.38 2.03
C ARG A 75 -14.47 -39.81 1.51
N VAL A 76 -15.32 -38.85 1.20
CA VAL A 76 -16.61 -39.10 0.54
C VAL A 76 -16.35 -39.42 -0.93
N LYS A 77 -16.83 -40.57 -1.43
CA LYS A 77 -16.69 -40.95 -2.85
C LYS A 77 -17.77 -40.30 -3.71
N GLN A 78 -17.63 -40.45 -5.03
CA GLN A 78 -18.62 -39.97 -6.00
C GLN A 78 -19.98 -40.67 -5.91
N ASP A 79 -20.06 -41.85 -5.28
CA ASP A 79 -21.31 -42.59 -5.04
C ASP A 79 -21.94 -42.28 -3.66
N GLY A 80 -21.32 -41.38 -2.87
CA GLY A 80 -21.74 -41.05 -1.51
C GLY A 80 -21.23 -41.98 -0.43
N THR A 81 -20.55 -43.08 -0.77
CA THR A 81 -19.94 -43.98 0.21
C THR A 81 -18.66 -43.37 0.80
N ILE A 82 -18.30 -43.80 2.01
CA ILE A 82 -17.06 -43.36 2.66
C ILE A 82 -15.93 -44.31 2.27
N LYS A 83 -14.80 -43.74 1.82
CA LYS A 83 -13.53 -44.45 1.72
C LYS A 83 -12.66 -44.10 2.92
N GLU A 84 -12.20 -45.09 3.65
CA GLU A 84 -11.13 -44.89 4.61
C GLU A 84 -9.80 -44.78 3.85
N GLU A 85 -9.21 -43.59 3.85
CA GLU A 85 -7.90 -43.34 3.24
C GLU A 85 -6.77 -43.69 4.21
N ARG A 86 -7.06 -43.66 5.52
CA ARG A 86 -6.13 -44.03 6.57
C ARG A 86 -6.82 -44.33 7.89
N ASP A 87 -6.31 -45.32 8.61
CA ASP A 87 -6.53 -45.53 10.05
C ASP A 87 -5.18 -45.81 10.71
N SER A 88 -4.88 -45.12 11.81
CA SER A 88 -3.58 -45.22 12.48
C SER A 88 -3.69 -44.88 13.95
N THR A 89 -3.05 -45.68 14.79
CA THR A 89 -2.87 -45.37 16.23
C THR A 89 -1.49 -44.77 16.45
N LEU A 90 -1.44 -43.54 16.96
CA LEU A 90 -0.22 -42.78 17.19
C LEU A 90 0.12 -42.76 18.69
N GLY A 91 1.34 -43.14 19.05
CA GLY A 91 1.85 -43.11 20.44
C GLY A 91 2.67 -41.87 20.78
N THR A 92 2.44 -40.74 20.09
CA THR A 92 3.21 -39.50 20.29
C THR A 92 2.34 -38.42 20.93
N ARG A 93 2.95 -37.57 21.77
CA ARG A 93 2.30 -36.34 22.29
C ARG A 93 2.00 -35.31 21.19
N ASN A 94 2.76 -35.33 20.09
CA ASN A 94 2.52 -34.48 18.93
C ASN A 94 1.18 -34.83 18.26
N ALA A 95 0.46 -33.80 17.82
CA ALA A 95 -0.92 -33.92 17.30
C ALA A 95 -1.11 -34.91 16.16
N PHE A 96 -0.13 -34.98 15.25
CA PHE A 96 -0.09 -35.90 14.11
C PHE A 96 1.37 -36.20 13.76
N GLY A 97 1.69 -37.45 13.43
CA GLY A 97 3.01 -37.80 12.90
C GLY A 97 3.18 -37.36 11.45
N THR A 98 4.43 -37.28 10.97
CA THR A 98 4.79 -36.86 9.59
C THR A 98 4.00 -37.62 8.52
N SER A 99 3.82 -38.93 8.68
CA SER A 99 3.07 -39.77 7.74
C SER A 99 1.58 -39.40 7.64
N VAL A 100 0.95 -39.07 8.78
CA VAL A 100 -0.45 -38.65 8.84
C VAL A 100 -0.63 -37.27 8.21
N ARG A 101 0.26 -36.32 8.53
CA ARG A 101 0.26 -34.98 7.91
C ARG A 101 0.46 -35.05 6.40
N GLY A 102 1.41 -35.86 5.92
CA GLY A 102 1.64 -36.07 4.49
C GLY A 102 0.42 -36.68 3.77
N THR A 103 -0.32 -37.56 4.45
CA THR A 103 -1.58 -38.11 3.92
C THR A 103 -2.64 -37.02 3.79
N MET A 104 -2.82 -36.20 4.83
CA MET A 104 -3.76 -35.08 4.82
C MET A 104 -3.44 -34.08 3.71
N ARG A 105 -2.17 -33.67 3.57
CA ARG A 105 -1.72 -32.71 2.54
C ARG A 105 -2.06 -33.19 1.13
N ARG A 106 -1.64 -34.41 0.80
CA ARG A 106 -1.93 -35.04 -0.49
C ARG A 106 -3.43 -35.13 -0.79
N LEU A 107 -4.26 -35.41 0.22
CA LEU A 107 -5.70 -35.51 0.04
C LEU A 107 -6.37 -34.14 -0.17
N VAL A 108 -5.93 -33.10 0.55
CA VAL A 108 -6.41 -31.73 0.35
C VAL A 108 -6.03 -31.22 -1.05
N ASP A 109 -4.80 -31.46 -1.48
CA ASP A 109 -4.32 -31.03 -2.82
C ASP A 109 -5.10 -31.72 -3.94
N LYS A 110 -5.37 -33.03 -3.78
CA LYS A 110 -6.10 -33.82 -4.78
C LYS A 110 -7.61 -33.58 -4.76
N HIS A 111 -8.16 -33.22 -3.60
CA HIS A 111 -9.59 -33.03 -3.37
C HIS A 111 -9.83 -31.73 -2.61
N PRO A 112 -9.66 -30.57 -3.28
CA PRO A 112 -9.80 -29.27 -2.63
C PRO A 112 -11.23 -29.08 -2.11
N ALA A 113 -11.35 -28.63 -0.87
CA ALA A 113 -12.65 -28.46 -0.23
C ALA A 113 -13.41 -27.24 -0.77
N ARG A 114 -14.71 -27.40 -1.02
CA ARG A 114 -15.57 -26.31 -1.49
C ARG A 114 -15.76 -25.26 -0.39
N PRO A 115 -15.64 -23.95 -0.69
CA PRO A 115 -16.00 -22.89 0.26
C PRO A 115 -17.51 -22.89 0.54
N GLY A 116 -17.90 -22.70 1.81
CA GLY A 116 -19.30 -22.63 2.24
C GLY A 116 -19.58 -23.44 3.51
N PRO A 117 -20.61 -23.10 4.29
CA PRO A 117 -20.90 -23.77 5.57
C PRO A 117 -21.34 -25.23 5.36
N VAL A 118 -20.98 -26.11 6.30
CA VAL A 118 -21.49 -27.49 6.33
C VAL A 118 -22.89 -27.50 6.92
N ARG A 119 -23.84 -28.14 6.25
CA ARG A 119 -25.23 -28.22 6.73
C ARG A 119 -25.46 -29.49 7.57
N PRO A 120 -25.79 -29.38 8.87
CA PRO A 120 -26.19 -30.54 9.65
C PRO A 120 -27.59 -31.02 9.23
N LEU A 121 -27.74 -32.32 9.04
CA LEU A 121 -29.01 -33.00 8.77
C LEU A 121 -29.67 -33.47 10.06
N THR A 122 -28.87 -33.90 11.04
CA THR A 122 -29.34 -34.29 12.37
C THR A 122 -28.54 -33.57 13.44
N ALA A 123 -29.21 -33.18 14.52
CA ALA A 123 -28.54 -32.64 15.69
C ALA A 123 -27.90 -33.79 16.48
N ALA A 124 -26.62 -33.66 16.81
CA ALA A 124 -26.00 -34.53 17.80
C ALA A 124 -26.64 -34.26 19.17
N PRO A 125 -26.74 -35.27 20.06
CA PRO A 125 -27.16 -35.04 21.43
C PRO A 125 -26.21 -34.03 22.09
N ALA A 126 -26.78 -33.03 22.77
CA ALA A 126 -25.99 -31.99 23.41
C ALA A 126 -25.09 -32.61 24.49
N ARG A 127 -23.79 -32.33 24.41
CA ARG A 127 -22.83 -32.77 25.44
C ARG A 127 -23.09 -31.96 26.70
N VAL A 128 -23.30 -32.63 27.84
CA VAL A 128 -23.42 -31.93 29.13
C VAL A 128 -22.06 -31.36 29.55
N ASN A 129 -22.06 -30.22 30.25
CA ASN A 129 -20.84 -29.69 30.84
C ASN A 129 -20.43 -30.53 32.06
N GLU A 130 -19.29 -31.19 32.04
CA GLU A 130 -18.87 -32.05 33.18
C GLU A 130 -18.45 -31.25 34.43
N ARG A 131 -18.21 -29.94 34.28
CA ARG A 131 -17.73 -29.04 35.33
C ARG A 131 -18.57 -27.77 35.36
N ALA A 132 -18.66 -27.13 36.53
CA ALA A 132 -19.27 -25.82 36.64
C ALA A 132 -18.47 -24.79 35.83
N ASP A 133 -19.16 -23.89 35.16
CA ASP A 133 -18.58 -22.89 34.25
C ASP A 133 -19.53 -21.69 34.10
N THR A 134 -19.18 -20.69 33.28
CA THR A 134 -20.01 -19.52 32.99
C THR A 134 -20.69 -19.64 31.64
N CYS A 135 -22.01 -19.41 31.59
CA CYS A 135 -22.76 -19.43 30.33
C CYS A 135 -22.22 -18.38 29.36
N SER A 136 -21.75 -18.79 28.18
CA SER A 136 -21.22 -17.89 27.15
C SER A 136 -22.24 -16.87 26.60
N LEU A 137 -23.54 -17.12 26.77
CA LEU A 137 -24.61 -16.24 26.31
C LEU A 137 -25.02 -15.21 27.39
N CYS A 138 -25.52 -15.67 28.54
CA CYS A 138 -26.03 -14.77 29.59
C CYS A 138 -24.98 -14.38 30.65
N ARG A 139 -23.77 -14.96 30.61
CA ARG A 139 -22.66 -14.73 31.54
C ARG A 139 -22.94 -15.11 33.01
N ARG A 140 -24.02 -15.87 33.28
CA ARG A 140 -24.30 -16.41 34.62
C ARG A 140 -23.62 -17.77 34.84
N PRO A 141 -23.33 -18.15 36.11
CA PRO A 141 -22.83 -19.47 36.43
C PRO A 141 -23.78 -20.59 35.95
N VAL A 142 -23.20 -21.71 35.53
CA VAL A 142 -23.87 -22.95 35.13
C VAL A 142 -23.22 -24.07 35.93
N ALA A 143 -23.98 -24.79 36.77
CA ALA A 143 -23.41 -25.86 37.56
C ALA A 143 -22.99 -27.06 36.69
N ALA A 144 -22.15 -27.94 37.23
CA ALA A 144 -21.76 -29.16 36.52
C ALA A 144 -23.01 -29.99 36.17
N ARG A 145 -23.10 -30.42 34.91
CA ARG A 145 -24.16 -31.23 34.30
C ARG A 145 -25.52 -30.54 34.13
N GLU A 146 -25.66 -29.27 34.50
CA GLU A 146 -26.89 -28.50 34.31
C GLU A 146 -26.92 -27.73 32.97
N GLY A 147 -25.77 -27.60 32.33
CA GLY A 147 -25.60 -26.94 31.04
C GLY A 147 -25.29 -27.88 29.89
N ILE A 148 -25.23 -27.28 28.72
CA ILE A 148 -24.75 -27.90 27.48
C ILE A 148 -23.44 -27.25 27.05
N LEU A 149 -22.60 -28.04 26.42
CA LEU A 149 -21.35 -27.61 25.81
C LEU A 149 -21.61 -27.29 24.35
N VAL A 150 -21.35 -26.04 23.96
CA VAL A 150 -21.51 -25.57 22.58
C VAL A 150 -20.15 -25.10 22.07
N ARG A 151 -19.79 -25.51 20.85
CA ARG A 151 -18.57 -25.00 20.20
C ARG A 151 -18.80 -23.60 19.65
N ASN A 152 -17.93 -22.65 20.01
CA ASN A 152 -17.93 -21.31 19.45
C ASN A 152 -17.29 -21.31 18.04
N ALA A 153 -17.36 -20.16 17.35
CA ALA A 153 -16.78 -20.00 16.00
C ALA A 153 -15.26 -20.25 15.93
N ARG A 154 -14.55 -20.17 17.06
CA ARG A 154 -13.11 -20.44 17.16
C ARG A 154 -12.81 -21.92 17.46
N GLY A 155 -13.84 -22.75 17.65
CA GLY A 155 -13.72 -24.17 17.94
C GLY A 155 -13.58 -24.53 19.42
N TYR A 156 -13.53 -23.54 20.32
CA TYR A 156 -13.53 -23.78 21.75
C TYR A 156 -14.92 -24.20 22.22
N THR A 157 -14.96 -25.10 23.18
CA THR A 157 -16.20 -25.56 23.79
C THR A 157 -16.51 -24.67 24.99
N GLU A 158 -17.67 -24.03 24.98
CA GLU A 158 -18.13 -23.13 26.05
C GLU A 158 -19.41 -23.69 26.67
N ALA A 159 -19.55 -23.56 27.99
CA ALA A 159 -20.82 -23.89 28.64
C ALA A 159 -21.93 -22.90 28.25
N ARG A 160 -23.15 -23.42 28.11
CA ARG A 160 -24.38 -22.66 27.93
C ARG A 160 -25.51 -23.28 28.74
N HIS A 161 -26.45 -22.46 29.19
CA HIS A 161 -27.76 -22.99 29.57
C HIS A 161 -28.45 -23.60 28.34
N PRO A 162 -29.34 -24.60 28.53
CA PRO A 162 -30.20 -25.09 27.46
C PRO A 162 -30.96 -23.98 26.74
N VAL A 163 -31.32 -24.24 25.48
CA VAL A 163 -32.04 -23.28 24.64
C VAL A 163 -33.31 -22.80 25.36
N GLY A 164 -33.50 -21.47 25.44
CA GLY A 164 -34.64 -20.85 26.11
C GLY A 164 -34.49 -20.63 27.62
N GLN A 165 -33.42 -21.12 28.26
CA GLN A 165 -33.21 -20.99 29.72
C GLN A 165 -32.25 -19.87 30.12
N CYS A 166 -31.71 -19.12 29.14
CA CYS A 166 -30.87 -17.96 29.44
C CYS A 166 -31.71 -16.76 29.87
N PRO A 167 -31.53 -16.19 31.08
CA PRO A 167 -32.05 -14.86 31.38
C PRO A 167 -31.37 -13.79 30.51
N PRO A 168 -31.98 -12.60 30.32
CA PRO A 168 -31.35 -11.50 29.61
C PRO A 168 -30.01 -11.15 30.26
N ALA A 169 -28.99 -10.89 29.43
CA ALA A 169 -27.67 -10.52 29.91
C ALA A 169 -27.75 -9.17 30.65
N PRO A 170 -27.13 -9.02 31.83
CA PRO A 170 -27.06 -7.72 32.49
C PRO A 170 -26.29 -6.72 31.60
N PRO A 171 -26.62 -5.41 31.66
CA PRO A 171 -25.83 -4.39 30.99
C PRO A 171 -24.37 -4.48 31.44
N ARG A 172 -23.44 -4.53 30.49
CA ARG A 172 -22.02 -4.54 30.83
C ARG A 172 -21.60 -3.14 31.25
N THR A 173 -20.88 -3.04 32.35
CA THR A 173 -20.21 -1.79 32.74
C THR A 173 -19.09 -1.48 31.78
N ASN A 174 -18.71 -0.20 31.71
CA ASN A 174 -17.61 0.24 30.89
C ASN A 174 -16.28 -0.44 31.28
N ASP A 175 -15.64 -1.15 30.35
CA ASP A 175 -14.41 -1.88 30.61
C ASP A 175 -13.15 -0.98 30.66
N PHE A 176 -13.20 0.21 30.07
CA PHE A 176 -12.04 1.12 29.91
C PHE A 176 -12.46 2.58 29.96
N ALA A 177 -11.63 3.46 30.52
CA ALA A 177 -11.90 4.89 30.50
C ALA A 177 -12.04 5.41 29.05
N GLN A 178 -13.16 6.05 28.74
CA GLN A 178 -13.50 6.51 27.39
C GLN A 178 -14.57 7.60 27.42
N GLU A 179 -14.79 8.28 26.30
CA GLU A 179 -15.89 9.22 26.20
C GLU A 179 -17.26 8.52 26.06
N CYS A 180 -18.27 9.11 26.69
CA CYS A 180 -19.66 8.76 26.50
C CYS A 180 -20.05 8.96 25.02
N GLY A 181 -20.40 7.87 24.34
CA GLY A 181 -20.79 7.86 22.93
C GLY A 181 -22.04 8.67 22.57
N LYS A 182 -22.75 9.23 23.56
CA LYS A 182 -23.90 10.13 23.37
C LYS A 182 -23.59 11.61 23.57
N CYS A 183 -22.86 11.99 24.62
CA CYS A 183 -22.65 13.40 24.99
C CYS A 183 -21.20 13.87 24.90
N GLY A 184 -20.24 12.98 24.66
CA GLY A 184 -18.80 13.29 24.60
C GLY A 184 -18.12 13.48 25.97
N GLY A 185 -18.86 13.48 27.08
CA GLY A 185 -18.28 13.56 28.43
C GLY A 185 -17.47 12.31 28.78
N TRP A 186 -16.36 12.50 29.50
CA TRP A 186 -15.47 11.41 29.92
C TRP A 186 -16.14 10.49 30.95
N LEU A 187 -15.90 9.18 30.82
CA LEU A 187 -16.32 8.12 31.75
C LEU A 187 -15.08 7.36 32.21
N GLU A 188 -14.89 7.21 33.52
CA GLU A 188 -13.83 6.37 34.06
C GLU A 188 -14.09 4.88 33.83
N GLN A 189 -13.06 4.05 34.04
CA GLN A 189 -13.24 2.60 34.02
C GLN A 189 -14.26 2.18 35.08
N GLY A 190 -15.23 1.35 34.68
CA GLY A 190 -16.35 0.96 35.54
C GLY A 190 -17.54 1.93 35.54
N GLU A 191 -17.37 3.16 35.04
CA GLU A 191 -18.46 4.14 34.94
C GLU A 191 -19.21 4.03 33.61
N GLY A 192 -20.55 3.99 33.68
CA GLY A 192 -21.38 3.86 32.50
C GLY A 192 -21.63 2.41 32.07
N ILE A 193 -22.41 2.27 31.00
CA ILE A 193 -22.78 0.99 30.40
C ILE A 193 -22.35 0.92 28.94
N LEU A 194 -21.86 -0.25 28.53
CA LEU A 194 -21.54 -0.55 27.16
C LEU A 194 -22.83 -0.74 26.35
N TYR A 195 -22.86 -0.19 25.15
CA TYR A 195 -23.92 -0.40 24.18
C TYR A 195 -23.33 -0.56 22.78
N GLU A 196 -24.05 -1.27 21.92
CA GLU A 196 -23.73 -1.35 20.50
C GLU A 196 -24.23 -0.08 19.82
N ALA A 197 -23.28 0.75 19.38
CA ALA A 197 -23.57 1.91 18.55
C ALA A 197 -23.72 1.45 17.10
N ALA A 198 -24.71 2.03 16.40
CA ALA A 198 -24.85 1.85 14.96
C ALA A 198 -23.52 2.24 14.26
N PRO A 199 -23.07 1.45 13.26
CA PRO A 199 -21.87 1.80 12.52
C PRO A 199 -22.03 3.16 11.86
N ALA A 200 -20.96 3.97 11.86
CA ALA A 200 -20.95 5.30 11.25
C ALA A 200 -21.16 5.26 9.72
N SER A 201 -20.92 4.11 9.09
CA SER A 201 -21.20 3.88 7.67
C SER A 201 -22.06 2.61 7.52
N PRO A 202 -23.28 2.72 6.97
CA PRO A 202 -24.12 1.57 6.66
C PRO A 202 -23.58 0.86 5.41
N GLY A 203 -22.54 0.05 5.59
CA GLY A 203 -21.97 -0.81 4.55
C GLY A 203 -21.83 -2.25 5.04
N PRO A 204 -21.60 -3.22 4.14
CA PRO A 204 -21.50 -4.65 4.47
C PRO A 204 -20.33 -4.99 5.42
N TYR A 205 -19.43 -4.03 5.66
CA TYR A 205 -18.28 -4.15 6.56
C TYR A 205 -18.39 -3.30 7.84
N GLY A 206 -19.51 -2.57 8.02
CA GLY A 206 -19.75 -1.73 9.19
C GLY A 206 -20.00 -2.58 10.43
N LYS A 207 -18.94 -2.90 11.18
CA LYS A 207 -19.08 -3.59 12.48
C LYS A 207 -19.69 -2.61 13.49
N ALA A 208 -20.69 -3.08 14.24
CA ALA A 208 -21.20 -2.35 15.39
C ALA A 208 -20.04 -2.02 16.33
N LEU A 209 -19.92 -0.75 16.72
CA LEU A 209 -18.89 -0.29 17.64
C LEU A 209 -19.44 -0.39 19.06
N ILE A 210 -18.74 -1.08 19.94
CA ILE A 210 -19.06 -1.08 21.37
C ILE A 210 -18.56 0.24 21.94
N LYS A 211 -19.47 1.07 22.45
CA LYS A 211 -19.16 2.36 23.12
C LYS A 211 -19.73 2.35 24.54
N ALA A 212 -19.18 3.16 25.43
CA ALA A 212 -19.80 3.44 26.73
C ALA A 212 -20.78 4.61 26.65
N ARG A 213 -21.80 4.61 27.52
CA ARG A 213 -22.66 5.76 27.78
C ARG A 213 -22.98 5.84 29.26
N HIS A 214 -23.39 7.02 29.73
CA HIS A 214 -23.99 7.14 31.07
C HIS A 214 -25.16 6.15 31.21
N PRO A 215 -25.33 5.49 32.37
CA PRO A 215 -26.40 4.50 32.55
C PRO A 215 -27.79 5.11 32.41
N GLN A 216 -27.90 6.38 32.78
CA GLN A 216 -29.10 7.21 32.78
C GLN A 216 -28.99 8.29 31.69
N GLN A 217 -29.62 9.45 31.90
CA GLN A 217 -29.49 10.60 31.03
C GLN A 217 -28.08 11.20 31.15
N CYS A 218 -27.54 11.69 30.04
CA CYS A 218 -26.24 12.35 30.05
C CYS A 218 -26.32 13.67 30.85
N PRO A 219 -25.27 14.03 31.60
CA PRO A 219 -25.24 15.29 32.34
C PRO A 219 -25.30 16.51 31.40
N PRO A 220 -25.78 17.67 31.90
CA PRO A 220 -25.70 18.97 31.23
C PRO A 220 -24.28 19.26 30.73
N THR A 221 -24.15 20.09 29.69
CA THR A 221 -22.85 20.33 29.03
C THR A 221 -21.79 20.88 29.99
N GLU A 222 -22.21 21.71 30.94
CA GLU A 222 -21.37 22.36 31.95
C GLU A 222 -20.82 21.38 32.99
N GLU A 223 -21.50 20.25 33.21
CA GLU A 223 -21.13 19.21 34.17
C GLU A 223 -20.35 18.05 33.52
N ARG A 224 -20.13 18.09 32.20
CA ARG A 224 -19.39 17.05 31.49
C ARG A 224 -17.90 17.17 31.78
N VAL A 225 -17.34 16.11 32.32
CA VAL A 225 -15.89 15.98 32.49
C VAL A 225 -15.23 15.92 31.11
N ALA A 226 -14.27 16.79 30.85
CA ALA A 226 -13.47 16.73 29.63
C ALA A 226 -12.54 15.52 29.68
N PRO A 227 -12.24 14.87 28.54
CA PRO A 227 -11.25 13.80 28.50
C PRO A 227 -9.91 14.32 29.04
N PRO A 228 -9.20 13.54 29.88
CA PRO A 228 -7.91 13.94 30.38
C PRO A 228 -6.95 14.13 29.19
N PRO A 229 -6.05 15.13 29.26
CA PRO A 229 -5.03 15.31 28.22
C PRO A 229 -4.20 14.04 28.12
N ARG A 230 -4.02 13.56 26.88
CA ARG A 230 -3.25 12.35 26.60
C ARG A 230 -1.90 12.75 26.03
N ALA A 231 -0.85 12.02 26.37
CA ALA A 231 0.41 12.17 25.66
C ALA A 231 0.25 11.66 24.21
N ASN A 232 0.90 12.30 23.25
CA ASN A 232 0.93 11.82 21.87
C ASN A 232 1.68 10.48 21.79
N GLY A 233 1.01 9.41 21.33
CA GLY A 233 1.65 8.08 21.24
C GLY A 233 2.70 7.95 20.13
N ARG A 234 2.87 8.97 19.29
CA ARG A 234 3.82 9.01 18.18
C ARG A 234 4.21 10.45 17.88
N GLU A 235 5.34 10.59 17.21
CA GLU A 235 5.83 11.86 16.71
C GLU A 235 4.88 12.48 15.68
N GLN A 236 4.56 13.77 15.85
CA GLN A 236 3.67 14.54 14.97
C GLN A 236 4.01 16.04 15.06
N ASP A 237 3.63 16.81 14.05
CA ASP A 237 3.82 18.25 14.07
C ASP A 237 2.89 18.95 15.07
N CYS A 238 3.43 19.93 15.79
CA CYS A 238 2.67 20.79 16.68
C CYS A 238 1.71 21.66 15.85
N MET A 239 0.42 21.61 16.13
CA MET A 239 -0.59 22.43 15.43
C MET A 239 -0.37 23.96 15.57
N LEU A 240 0.40 24.40 16.58
CA LEU A 240 0.67 25.83 16.80
C LEU A 240 1.91 26.33 16.06
N CYS A 241 3.07 25.71 16.30
CA CYS A 241 4.33 26.19 15.75
C CYS A 241 4.77 25.42 14.50
N GLY A 242 4.13 24.30 14.16
CA GLY A 242 4.52 23.45 13.03
C GLY A 242 5.75 22.57 13.28
N ASN A 243 6.47 22.76 14.39
CA ASN A 243 7.65 21.97 14.74
C ASN A 243 7.25 20.57 15.22
N LEU A 244 8.15 19.62 15.01
CA LEU A 244 7.97 18.22 15.38
C LEU A 244 7.89 18.04 16.91
N VAL A 245 6.91 17.27 17.39
CA VAL A 245 6.76 16.91 18.81
C VAL A 245 7.06 15.41 18.97
N PRO A 246 8.13 15.03 19.69
CA PRO A 246 8.46 13.63 19.93
C PRO A 246 7.32 12.84 20.58
N ALA A 247 7.30 11.52 20.40
CA ALA A 247 6.33 10.66 21.05
C ALA A 247 6.43 10.79 22.59
N GLY A 248 5.29 10.98 23.26
CA GLY A 248 5.18 11.04 24.70
C GLY A 248 5.44 12.42 25.34
N THR A 249 5.90 13.41 24.57
CA THR A 249 6.26 14.74 25.11
C THR A 249 5.18 15.80 24.86
N GLY A 250 4.31 15.58 23.88
CA GLY A 250 3.23 16.47 23.50
C GLY A 250 1.88 16.12 24.08
N LEU A 251 0.98 17.10 24.09
CA LEU A 251 -0.43 16.95 24.39
C LEU A 251 -1.19 16.59 23.12
N LEU A 252 -1.83 15.42 23.12
CA LEU A 252 -2.78 14.99 22.11
C LEU A 252 -4.15 15.54 22.49
N LEU A 253 -4.60 16.56 21.77
CA LEU A 253 -5.88 17.23 21.99
C LEU A 253 -6.85 16.85 20.89
N ARG A 254 -8.13 16.74 21.24
CA ARG A 254 -9.18 16.46 20.27
C ARG A 254 -9.72 17.77 19.70
N GLN A 255 -9.65 17.92 18.37
CA GLN A 255 -10.20 19.08 17.67
C GLN A 255 -11.11 18.60 16.54
N GLY A 256 -12.41 18.90 16.66
CA GLY A 256 -13.43 18.37 15.74
C GLY A 256 -13.46 16.83 15.75
N SER A 257 -13.31 16.23 14.56
CA SER A 257 -13.23 14.77 14.38
C SER A 257 -11.81 14.20 14.52
N GLY A 258 -10.80 15.06 14.64
CA GLY A 258 -9.38 14.69 14.63
C GLY A 258 -8.70 14.80 15.99
N TRP A 259 -7.50 14.22 16.05
CA TRP A 259 -6.55 14.44 17.15
C TRP A 259 -5.37 15.22 16.61
N GLU A 260 -5.04 16.30 17.29
CA GLU A 260 -3.91 17.17 16.97
C GLU A 260 -2.91 17.15 18.13
N VAL A 261 -1.63 17.37 17.82
CA VAL A 261 -0.57 17.39 18.83
C VAL A 261 -0.17 18.84 19.09
N ARG A 262 0.05 19.16 20.36
CA ARG A 262 0.64 20.42 20.82
C ARG A 262 1.84 20.12 21.70
N HIS A 263 2.83 21.02 21.71
CA HIS A 263 3.75 21.06 22.84
C HIS A 263 2.96 21.35 24.13
N LEU A 264 3.56 21.01 25.28
CA LEU A 264 3.05 21.46 26.57
C LEU A 264 2.85 22.98 26.58
N GLU A 265 1.90 23.45 27.38
CA GLU A 265 1.47 24.85 27.37
C GLU A 265 2.67 25.80 27.55
N ASN A 266 2.78 26.79 26.66
CA ASN A 266 3.88 27.77 26.58
C ASN A 266 5.28 27.18 26.31
N GLN A 267 5.39 25.95 25.82
CA GLN A 267 6.67 25.31 25.46
C GLN A 267 6.87 25.16 23.95
N CYS A 268 6.10 25.87 23.13
CA CYS A 268 6.35 25.87 21.69
C CYS A 268 7.68 26.59 21.40
N PRO A 269 8.66 25.93 20.78
CA PRO A 269 9.82 26.63 20.25
C PRO A 269 9.41 27.57 19.10
N PRO A 270 10.27 28.55 18.74
CA PRO A 270 10.08 29.34 17.52
C PRO A 270 9.85 28.44 16.32
N ALA A 271 8.90 28.81 15.46
CA ALA A 271 8.60 28.04 14.25
C ALA A 271 9.85 27.96 13.36
N GLU A 272 10.16 26.76 12.89
CA GLU A 272 11.26 26.55 11.96
C GLU A 272 11.08 27.42 10.71
N GLU A 273 12.20 27.94 10.19
CA GLU A 273 12.22 28.78 8.99
C GLU A 273 12.21 27.94 7.71
N LEU A 274 11.13 27.19 7.51
CA LEU A 274 10.96 26.24 6.42
C LEU A 274 9.75 26.58 5.55
N TRP A 275 9.85 26.22 4.28
CA TRP A 275 8.76 26.29 3.29
C TRP A 275 8.27 24.89 3.01
N GLU A 276 7.03 24.77 2.53
CA GLU A 276 6.45 23.48 2.18
C GLU A 276 6.28 23.39 0.66
N ILE A 277 6.78 22.29 0.08
CA ILE A 277 6.52 21.91 -1.31
C ILE A 277 5.67 20.64 -1.34
N GLN A 278 4.92 20.46 -2.42
CA GLN A 278 4.04 19.31 -2.61
C GLN A 278 4.52 18.45 -3.79
N ARG A 279 4.37 17.13 -3.67
CA ARG A 279 4.69 16.16 -4.72
C ARG A 279 3.64 15.05 -4.75
N GLY A 280 3.20 14.69 -5.94
CA GLY A 280 2.35 13.52 -6.20
C GLY A 280 3.17 12.40 -6.80
N VAL A 281 2.98 11.18 -6.31
CA VAL A 281 3.51 9.96 -6.95
C VAL A 281 2.35 9.00 -7.20
N PRO A 282 1.97 8.74 -8.46
CA PRO A 282 0.94 7.78 -8.80
C PRO A 282 1.29 6.39 -8.27
N GLY A 283 0.30 5.66 -7.76
CA GLY A 283 0.57 4.35 -7.19
C GLY A 283 -0.57 3.72 -6.41
N ARG A 284 -0.30 2.52 -5.89
CA ARG A 284 -1.27 1.76 -5.10
C ARG A 284 -1.17 2.13 -3.61
N PHE A 285 -2.27 1.92 -2.88
CA PHE A 285 -2.31 2.08 -1.42
C PHE A 285 -1.29 1.20 -0.66
N HIS A 286 -0.81 0.11 -1.26
CA HIS A 286 0.23 -0.73 -0.69
C HIS A 286 1.27 -1.18 -1.74
N PRO A 287 2.57 -1.23 -1.39
CA PRO A 287 3.14 -0.79 -0.10
C PRO A 287 3.11 0.73 0.04
N ARG A 288 3.10 1.20 1.29
CA ARG A 288 3.19 2.63 1.57
C ARG A 288 4.64 3.09 1.38
N PRO A 289 4.92 4.08 0.51
CA PRO A 289 6.25 4.65 0.42
C PRO A 289 6.62 5.32 1.74
N GLU A 290 7.86 5.12 2.17
CA GLU A 290 8.34 5.68 3.42
C GLU A 290 8.62 7.18 3.29
N ARG A 291 9.11 7.61 2.13
CA ARG A 291 9.47 9.00 1.78
C ARG A 291 9.50 9.20 0.27
N TRP A 292 9.40 10.45 -0.18
CA TRP A 292 9.63 10.84 -1.58
C TRP A 292 11.13 10.93 -1.87
N GLY A 293 11.90 11.56 -0.98
CA GLY A 293 13.35 11.70 -1.07
C GLY A 293 14.03 11.71 0.31
N PRO A 294 15.34 11.43 0.37
CA PRO A 294 16.11 11.60 1.61
C PRO A 294 16.25 13.08 1.97
N ALA A 295 16.38 13.39 3.27
CA ALA A 295 16.78 14.73 3.70
C ALA A 295 18.15 15.09 3.11
N GLY A 296 18.33 16.35 2.72
CA GLY A 296 19.51 16.83 2.00
C GLY A 296 19.42 16.72 0.48
N THR A 297 18.35 16.14 -0.09
CA THR A 297 18.11 16.23 -1.53
C THR A 297 17.95 17.68 -1.94
N VAL A 298 18.74 18.10 -2.93
CA VAL A 298 18.70 19.42 -3.55
C VAL A 298 17.91 19.34 -4.86
N LEU A 299 16.98 20.27 -5.08
CA LEU A 299 16.17 20.30 -6.30
C LEU A 299 15.71 21.72 -6.64
N ARG A 300 15.41 21.96 -7.91
CA ARG A 300 14.59 23.11 -8.31
C ARG A 300 13.12 22.82 -8.02
N SER A 301 12.44 23.75 -7.36
CA SER A 301 11.00 23.65 -7.10
C SER A 301 10.32 24.99 -7.22
N THR A 302 9.06 24.94 -7.64
CA THR A 302 8.10 26.02 -7.38
C THR A 302 7.60 25.90 -5.94
N LEU A 303 7.45 27.04 -5.29
CA LEU A 303 6.99 27.15 -3.90
C LEU A 303 6.20 28.43 -3.72
N TYR A 304 5.33 28.42 -2.72
CA TYR A 304 4.49 29.56 -2.40
C TYR A 304 5.03 30.32 -1.18
N ASP A 305 5.16 31.64 -1.30
CA ASP A 305 5.73 32.52 -0.27
C ASP A 305 4.69 33.39 0.46
N TYR A 306 3.38 33.12 0.28
CA TYR A 306 2.30 33.92 0.87
C TYR A 306 2.28 33.97 2.41
N ARG A 307 2.74 32.91 3.10
CA ARG A 307 2.84 32.92 4.58
C ARG A 307 4.13 33.55 5.07
N ARG A 308 5.17 33.50 4.24
CA ARG A 308 6.53 33.92 4.57
C ARG A 308 7.29 34.17 3.26
N PRO A 309 7.79 35.40 3.04
CA PRO A 309 8.60 35.72 1.87
C PRO A 309 9.79 34.76 1.75
N PHE A 310 10.03 34.25 0.54
CA PHE A 310 11.21 33.44 0.28
C PHE A 310 12.42 34.36 0.02
N PRO A 311 13.64 34.03 0.50
CA PRO A 311 14.80 34.90 0.34
C PRO A 311 15.14 35.14 -1.13
N GLU A 312 15.27 36.40 -1.53
CA GLU A 312 15.55 36.80 -2.93
C GLU A 312 16.99 36.49 -3.36
N ASP A 313 17.90 36.36 -2.41
CA ASP A 313 19.30 35.97 -2.61
C ASP A 313 19.50 34.46 -2.70
N ALA A 314 18.43 33.66 -2.60
CA ALA A 314 18.50 32.22 -2.72
C ALA A 314 18.91 31.77 -4.14
N PRO A 315 19.73 30.71 -4.27
CA PRO A 315 20.11 30.19 -5.57
C PRO A 315 18.92 29.83 -6.46
N GLY A 316 18.96 30.31 -7.71
CA GLY A 316 17.92 30.03 -8.69
C GLY A 316 16.58 30.73 -8.42
N PHE A 317 16.53 31.70 -7.51
CA PHE A 317 15.32 32.47 -7.20
C PHE A 317 14.80 33.19 -8.45
N HIS A 318 13.53 32.96 -8.76
CA HIS A 318 12.80 33.66 -9.80
C HIS A 318 11.30 33.70 -9.48
N ARG A 319 10.73 34.89 -9.40
CA ARG A 319 9.29 35.07 -9.15
C ARG A 319 8.50 34.80 -10.42
N VAL A 320 7.61 33.81 -10.36
CA VAL A 320 6.78 33.37 -11.50
C VAL A 320 5.36 33.92 -11.43
N GLY A 321 4.88 34.26 -10.24
CA GLY A 321 3.54 34.83 -10.03
C GLY A 321 3.43 35.57 -8.70
N GLU A 322 2.23 36.09 -8.43
CA GLU A 322 1.91 36.70 -7.14
C GLU A 322 1.89 35.59 -6.06
N GLY A 323 2.80 35.68 -5.09
CA GLY A 323 2.92 34.68 -4.02
C GLY A 323 3.59 33.35 -4.42
N GLU A 324 4.14 33.26 -5.64
CA GLU A 324 4.76 32.03 -6.17
C GLU A 324 6.14 32.31 -6.76
N VAL A 325 7.12 31.52 -6.33
CA VAL A 325 8.52 31.63 -6.75
C VAL A 325 9.07 30.26 -7.12
N THR A 326 10.06 30.26 -8.01
CA THR A 326 10.91 29.10 -8.28
C THR A 326 12.26 29.34 -7.66
N ALA A 327 12.83 28.34 -7.00
CA ALA A 327 14.16 28.41 -6.41
C ALA A 327 14.77 27.01 -6.30
N ILE A 328 16.08 26.96 -6.04
CA ILE A 328 16.77 25.73 -5.67
C ILE A 328 16.70 25.58 -4.15
N VAL A 329 16.16 24.45 -3.70
CA VAL A 329 15.84 24.17 -2.31
C VAL A 329 16.47 22.87 -1.87
N THR A 330 16.74 22.77 -0.57
CA THR A 330 17.24 21.56 0.08
C THR A 330 16.16 21.00 1.00
N THR A 331 15.85 19.72 0.83
CA THR A 331 14.88 19.00 1.67
C THR A 331 15.41 18.86 3.10
N VAL A 332 14.56 19.17 4.07
CA VAL A 332 14.90 19.08 5.50
C VAL A 332 14.20 17.88 6.14
N ARG A 333 12.88 17.79 5.95
CA ARG A 333 12.07 16.67 6.43
C ARG A 333 10.77 16.55 5.65
N GLU A 334 10.15 15.38 5.70
CA GLU A 334 8.86 15.13 5.07
C GLU A 334 7.78 14.94 6.12
N ARG A 335 6.59 15.50 5.87
CA ARG A 335 5.40 15.13 6.61
C ARG A 335 4.96 13.74 6.20
N ARG A 336 4.10 13.16 7.04
CA ARG A 336 3.50 11.85 6.79
C ARG A 336 2.81 11.84 5.41
N PRO A 337 3.19 10.95 4.46
CA PRO A 337 2.54 10.90 3.16
C PRO A 337 1.10 10.40 3.28
N GLU A 338 0.22 11.01 2.51
CA GLU A 338 -1.21 10.74 2.47
C GLU A 338 -1.56 10.02 1.18
N TYR A 339 -2.41 8.99 1.24
CA TYR A 339 -2.90 8.34 0.03
C TYR A 339 -4.17 9.05 -0.40
N CYS A 340 -4.15 9.57 -1.61
CA CYS A 340 -5.27 10.27 -2.23
C CYS A 340 -5.93 9.32 -3.22
N ARG A 341 -7.24 9.17 -3.09
CA ARG A 341 -8.07 8.52 -4.12
C ARG A 341 -8.71 9.61 -4.93
N ASP A 342 -8.54 9.54 -6.23
CA ASP A 342 -9.13 10.51 -7.11
C ASP A 342 -10.45 9.97 -7.67
N GLU A 343 -11.51 10.04 -6.85
CA GLU A 343 -12.84 9.62 -7.28
C GLU A 343 -13.45 10.61 -8.30
N ASP A 344 -12.99 11.87 -8.33
CA ASP A 344 -13.62 12.98 -9.07
C ASP A 344 -12.67 13.93 -9.86
N GLY A 345 -11.36 13.65 -9.98
CA GLY A 345 -10.41 14.54 -10.68
C GLY A 345 -9.88 15.70 -9.82
N ASN A 346 -10.24 15.77 -8.54
CA ASN A 346 -10.17 16.98 -7.71
C ASN A 346 -9.21 16.87 -6.50
N GLN A 347 -8.52 15.75 -6.34
CA GLN A 347 -7.51 15.58 -5.29
C GLN A 347 -6.10 15.71 -5.86
N PRO A 348 -5.15 16.13 -5.00
CA PRO A 348 -4.36 17.37 -5.14
C PRO A 348 -3.76 17.56 -6.55
N ALA A 349 -3.49 18.80 -6.96
CA ALA A 349 -3.13 19.15 -8.35
C ALA A 349 -1.99 18.30 -8.97
N GLU A 350 -1.17 17.66 -8.15
CA GLU A 350 -0.10 16.75 -8.53
C GLU A 350 -0.54 15.30 -8.85
N LEU A 351 -1.82 14.95 -8.67
CA LEU A 351 -2.41 13.61 -8.85
C LEU A 351 -3.71 13.64 -9.68
N ILE A 352 -3.91 14.65 -10.54
CA ILE A 352 -5.15 14.80 -11.33
C ILE A 352 -5.38 13.57 -12.23
N GLY A 353 -6.48 12.86 -11.99
CA GLY A 353 -6.90 11.67 -12.73
C GLY A 353 -6.26 10.36 -12.25
N GLU A 354 -5.47 10.39 -11.17
CA GLU A 354 -4.69 9.23 -10.72
C GLU A 354 -4.75 9.01 -9.20
N ASP A 355 -4.94 7.75 -8.81
CA ASP A 355 -4.72 7.30 -7.44
C ASP A 355 -3.22 7.34 -7.10
N GLY A 356 -2.86 7.86 -5.91
CA GLY A 356 -1.46 7.98 -5.57
C GLY A 356 -1.15 8.48 -4.16
N TRP A 357 0.14 8.72 -3.95
CA TRP A 357 0.67 9.25 -2.70
C TRP A 357 1.00 10.73 -2.84
N HIS A 358 0.45 11.53 -1.94
CA HIS A 358 0.73 12.94 -1.79
C HIS A 358 1.75 13.15 -0.67
N PHE A 359 2.83 13.86 -1.00
CA PHE A 359 3.93 14.18 -0.11
C PHE A 359 3.96 15.68 0.13
N ARG A 360 4.05 16.06 1.40
CA ARG A 360 4.32 17.43 1.84
C ARG A 360 5.71 17.48 2.44
N ILE A 361 6.59 18.25 1.82
CA ILE A 361 8.03 18.23 2.07
C ILE A 361 8.43 19.60 2.58
N LEU A 362 9.07 19.65 3.76
CA LEU A 362 9.61 20.87 4.33
C LEU A 362 11.03 21.09 3.81
N VAL A 363 11.27 22.30 3.29
CA VAL A 363 12.50 22.68 2.60
C VAL A 363 13.04 24.00 3.14
N ARG A 364 14.34 24.22 2.92
CA ARG A 364 15.01 25.51 3.08
C ARG A 364 15.67 25.93 1.75
N PRO A 365 16.04 27.22 1.57
CA PRO A 365 16.94 27.61 0.50
C PRO A 365 18.20 26.74 0.49
N ALA A 366 18.61 26.30 -0.69
CA ALA A 366 19.91 25.65 -0.85
C ALA A 366 21.04 26.65 -0.62
N THR A 367 22.19 26.18 -0.15
CA THR A 367 23.41 27.00 -0.15
C THR A 367 23.94 27.13 -1.59
N ALA A 368 24.80 28.12 -1.84
CA ALA A 368 25.44 28.28 -3.15
C ALA A 368 26.24 27.02 -3.56
N GLU A 369 26.86 26.33 -2.61
CA GLU A 369 27.57 25.07 -2.84
C GLU A 369 26.62 23.92 -3.18
N GLU A 370 25.52 23.76 -2.43
CA GLU A 370 24.50 22.74 -2.70
C GLU A 370 23.84 22.91 -4.07
N ALA A 371 23.64 24.15 -4.49
CA ALA A 371 22.99 24.48 -5.76
C ALA A 371 23.94 24.45 -6.98
N ALA A 372 25.25 24.34 -6.77
CA ALA A 372 26.26 24.53 -7.82
C ALA A 372 26.06 23.58 -9.01
N ASP A 373 25.79 22.30 -8.74
CA ASP A 373 25.61 21.30 -9.80
C ASP A 373 24.37 21.55 -10.66
N ILE A 374 23.25 21.93 -10.02
CA ILE A 374 22.00 22.25 -10.73
C ILE A 374 22.19 23.49 -11.60
N LEU A 375 22.81 24.54 -11.05
CA LEU A 375 23.09 25.78 -11.79
C LEU A 375 24.06 25.52 -12.96
N ALA A 376 25.10 24.72 -12.76
CA ALA A 376 26.05 24.37 -13.82
C ALA A 376 25.37 23.60 -14.96
N GLU A 377 24.46 22.69 -14.63
CA GLU A 377 23.68 21.93 -15.62
C GLU A 377 22.67 22.83 -16.34
N GLU A 378 22.01 23.76 -15.65
CA GLU A 378 21.11 24.74 -16.27
C GLU A 378 21.85 25.68 -17.22
N ASP A 379 23.02 26.18 -16.81
CA ASP A 379 23.88 27.01 -17.65
C ASP A 379 24.35 26.23 -18.89
N LYS A 380 24.69 24.94 -18.72
CA LYS A 380 25.03 24.05 -19.83
C LYS A 380 23.85 23.87 -20.78
N GLN A 381 22.65 23.60 -20.27
CA GLN A 381 21.44 23.46 -21.08
C GLN A 381 21.08 24.76 -21.81
N GLN A 382 21.21 25.92 -21.18
CA GLN A 382 20.96 27.23 -21.80
C GLN A 382 21.95 27.50 -22.93
N ARG A 383 23.25 27.24 -22.73
CA ARG A 383 24.27 27.36 -23.79
C ARG A 383 23.94 26.43 -24.97
N ARG A 384 23.61 25.17 -24.70
CA ARG A 384 23.24 24.18 -25.72
C ARG A 384 21.97 24.57 -26.48
N ALA A 385 20.96 25.10 -25.79
CA ALA A 385 19.74 25.62 -26.41
C ALA A 385 20.01 26.83 -27.30
N ALA A 386 20.87 27.77 -26.87
CA ALA A 386 21.28 28.93 -27.67
C ALA A 386 22.05 28.50 -28.93
N LEU A 387 22.96 27.53 -28.82
CA LEU A 387 23.66 26.94 -29.96
C LEU A 387 22.69 26.25 -30.93
N ALA A 388 21.74 25.46 -30.41
CA ALA A 388 20.72 24.82 -31.23
C ALA A 388 19.83 25.84 -31.96
N ALA A 389 19.44 26.95 -31.31
CA ALA A 389 18.68 28.01 -31.95
C ALA A 389 19.48 28.69 -33.08
N ARG A 390 20.76 29.01 -32.84
CA ARG A 390 21.67 29.57 -33.86
C ARG A 390 21.87 28.59 -35.03
N ARG A 391 22.06 27.30 -34.77
CA ARG A 391 22.19 26.24 -35.80
C ARG A 391 20.97 26.19 -36.70
N ARG A 392 19.77 26.13 -36.12
CA ARG A 392 18.51 26.11 -36.88
C ARG A 392 18.35 27.35 -37.76
N ARG A 393 18.72 28.52 -37.24
CA ARG A 393 18.71 29.76 -38.02
C ARG A 393 19.69 29.75 -39.19
N LEU A 394 20.93 29.32 -38.97
CA LEU A 394 22.02 29.48 -39.94
C LEU A 394 22.14 28.35 -40.96
N PHE A 395 21.79 27.11 -40.61
CA PHE A 395 21.97 25.94 -41.46
C PHE A 395 20.65 25.35 -41.95
N GLU A 396 19.68 25.15 -41.06
CA GLU A 396 18.39 24.54 -41.41
C GLU A 396 17.50 25.52 -42.19
N ARG A 397 17.39 26.76 -41.70
CA ARG A 397 16.51 27.81 -42.25
C ARG A 397 17.25 28.93 -42.97
N GLY A 398 18.54 28.76 -43.27
CA GLY A 398 19.26 29.75 -44.08
C GLY A 398 18.66 29.84 -45.48
N ASP A 399 18.65 31.03 -46.09
CA ASP A 399 18.02 31.25 -47.41
C ASP A 399 19.00 31.07 -48.59
N ASP A 400 20.29 30.97 -48.30
CA ASP A 400 21.42 30.93 -49.25
C ASP A 400 22.00 29.51 -49.46
N GLY A 401 21.29 28.49 -48.98
CA GLY A 401 21.70 27.10 -49.18
C GLY A 401 21.04 26.46 -50.38
N GLU A 402 21.81 25.68 -51.13
CA GLU A 402 21.39 25.00 -52.35
C GLU A 402 21.37 23.48 -52.19
N ILE A 403 20.48 22.82 -52.93
CA ILE A 403 20.38 21.35 -53.01
C ILE A 403 20.99 20.94 -54.35
N PRO A 404 22.22 20.38 -54.38
CA PRO A 404 22.89 20.01 -55.62
C PRO A 404 22.29 18.72 -56.21
N GLU A 405 22.65 18.36 -57.45
CA GLU A 405 22.22 17.07 -58.01
C GLU A 405 22.91 15.89 -57.30
N THR A 406 24.19 16.06 -56.95
CA THR A 406 25.00 15.07 -56.24
C THR A 406 25.73 15.71 -55.06
N ALA A 407 25.71 15.07 -53.90
CA ALA A 407 26.44 15.51 -52.71
C ALA A 407 27.83 14.87 -52.65
N ASP A 408 28.88 15.68 -52.58
CA ASP A 408 30.26 15.25 -52.32
C ASP A 408 30.74 15.80 -50.99
N LEU A 409 30.88 14.90 -50.01
CA LEU A 409 31.32 15.22 -48.65
C LEU A 409 32.77 14.77 -48.38
N SER A 410 33.51 14.35 -49.42
CA SER A 410 34.84 13.74 -49.24
C SER A 410 35.87 14.64 -48.54
N GLY A 411 35.72 15.96 -48.63
CA GLY A 411 36.54 16.96 -47.92
C GLY A 411 35.95 17.48 -46.60
N ALA A 412 34.73 17.06 -46.23
CA ALA A 412 34.00 17.62 -45.09
C ALA A 412 34.16 16.77 -43.83
N VAL A 413 34.22 17.43 -42.67
CA VAL A 413 34.31 16.80 -41.35
C VAL A 413 33.00 17.00 -40.58
N GLN A 414 32.45 15.92 -40.02
CA GLN A 414 31.26 15.97 -39.19
C GLN A 414 31.48 16.82 -37.92
N VAL A 415 30.49 17.64 -37.59
CA VAL A 415 30.46 18.50 -36.40
C VAL A 415 29.31 18.05 -35.53
N ASP A 416 29.63 17.58 -34.33
CA ASP A 416 28.65 17.21 -33.33
C ASP A 416 27.90 18.44 -32.80
N PHE A 417 26.58 18.31 -32.66
CA PHE A 417 25.74 19.38 -32.10
C PHE A 417 24.69 18.87 -31.10
N GLY A 418 24.94 17.69 -30.53
CA GLY A 418 24.08 17.02 -29.55
C GLY A 418 22.90 16.28 -30.19
N ALA A 419 22.67 15.04 -29.75
CA ALA A 419 21.49 14.25 -30.11
C ALA A 419 20.28 14.74 -29.30
N LEU A 420 19.15 15.00 -29.98
CA LEU A 420 17.85 15.28 -29.34
C LEU A 420 17.08 13.98 -29.17
N ARG A 421 17.66 12.93 -28.58
CA ARG A 421 16.95 11.65 -28.50
C ARG A 421 16.14 11.52 -27.22
N SER A 422 14.82 11.31 -27.40
CA SER A 422 14.06 10.51 -26.45
C SER A 422 14.39 9.03 -26.68
N LEU A 423 14.35 8.20 -25.64
CA LEU A 423 14.64 6.75 -25.68
C LEU A 423 13.80 5.94 -26.70
N HIS A 424 12.80 6.55 -27.34
CA HIS A 424 11.83 5.90 -28.21
C HIS A 424 11.93 6.27 -29.69
N GLN A 425 12.88 7.14 -30.08
CA GLN A 425 13.14 7.46 -31.48
C GLN A 425 14.33 6.65 -32.01
N HIS A 426 14.06 5.76 -32.97
CA HIS A 426 15.04 4.88 -33.61
C HIS A 426 15.65 5.44 -34.90
N TRP A 427 15.29 6.67 -35.27
CA TRP A 427 15.73 7.30 -36.51
C TRP A 427 17.07 8.05 -36.30
N PRO A 428 17.97 8.11 -37.30
CA PRO A 428 19.17 8.94 -37.28
C PRO A 428 18.87 10.44 -37.05
N ASP A 429 19.79 11.15 -36.39
CA ASP A 429 19.73 12.61 -36.23
C ASP A 429 20.21 13.30 -37.51
N ASP A 430 19.78 14.55 -37.73
CA ASP A 430 20.37 15.41 -38.76
C ASP A 430 21.88 15.55 -38.55
N GLU A 431 22.65 15.75 -39.62
CA GLU A 431 24.11 15.88 -39.56
C GLU A 431 24.58 17.23 -40.11
N LEU A 432 25.72 17.69 -39.61
CA LEU A 432 26.41 18.88 -40.10
C LEU A 432 27.84 18.49 -40.42
N HIS A 433 28.25 18.66 -41.66
CA HIS A 433 29.63 18.43 -42.11
C HIS A 433 30.21 19.74 -42.63
N VAL A 434 31.48 20.01 -42.35
CA VAL A 434 32.13 21.27 -42.71
C VAL A 434 33.41 21.01 -43.49
N ASP A 435 33.50 21.60 -44.67
CA ASP A 435 34.72 21.67 -45.48
C ASP A 435 35.29 23.10 -45.38
N GLU A 436 36.34 23.24 -44.56
CA GLU A 436 36.99 24.53 -44.32
C GLU A 436 37.81 25.00 -45.52
N GLN A 437 38.33 24.08 -46.34
CA GLN A 437 39.14 24.41 -47.52
C GLN A 437 38.25 24.93 -48.64
N ALA A 438 37.12 24.26 -48.89
CA ALA A 438 36.11 24.68 -49.86
C ALA A 438 35.23 25.83 -49.34
N ARG A 439 35.32 26.16 -48.04
CA ARG A 439 34.48 27.18 -47.38
C ARG A 439 32.98 26.87 -47.53
N VAL A 440 32.61 25.61 -47.32
CA VAL A 440 31.24 25.11 -47.45
C VAL A 440 30.87 24.30 -46.20
N ALA A 441 29.59 24.36 -45.81
CA ALA A 441 29.02 23.45 -44.83
C ALA A 441 27.83 22.68 -45.44
N TRP A 442 27.77 21.39 -45.19
CA TRP A 442 26.72 20.48 -45.59
C TRP A 442 25.80 20.20 -44.41
N TYR A 443 24.52 20.53 -44.55
CA TYR A 443 23.45 20.15 -43.62
C TYR A 443 22.68 18.98 -44.21
N LEU A 444 22.70 17.85 -43.51
CA LEU A 444 22.08 16.61 -43.95
C LEU A 444 20.85 16.40 -43.10
N ARG A 445 19.68 16.48 -43.74
CA ARG A 445 18.40 16.26 -43.06
C ARG A 445 17.96 14.83 -43.25
N TYR A 446 17.66 14.13 -42.16
CA TYR A 446 17.19 12.75 -42.25
C TYR A 446 15.84 12.67 -42.98
N ASN A 447 15.72 11.80 -43.97
CA ASN A 447 14.55 11.73 -44.86
C ASN A 447 13.59 10.57 -44.56
N GLY A 448 13.76 9.84 -43.44
CA GLY A 448 12.83 8.78 -43.05
C GLY A 448 13.04 7.42 -43.72
N HIS A 449 14.19 7.20 -44.40
CA HIS A 449 14.37 6.06 -45.32
C HIS A 449 13.33 6.03 -46.46
N ASP A 450 12.60 7.12 -46.67
CA ASP A 450 11.59 7.27 -47.71
C ASP A 450 12.28 7.58 -49.05
N GLY A 451 13.31 6.79 -49.36
CA GLY A 451 14.27 6.91 -50.45
C GLY A 451 13.68 6.69 -51.84
N ASP A 452 12.52 7.26 -52.08
CA ASP A 452 12.02 7.48 -53.42
C ASP A 452 12.95 8.50 -54.09
N ASP A 453 13.46 8.17 -55.28
CA ASP A 453 14.43 8.90 -56.11
C ASP A 453 13.99 10.33 -56.55
N TRP A 454 12.99 10.91 -55.88
CA TRP A 454 12.33 12.15 -56.24
C TRP A 454 12.94 13.39 -55.56
N SER A 455 13.89 13.22 -54.62
CA SER A 455 14.66 14.31 -54.03
C SER A 455 16.07 14.42 -54.64
N LEU A 456 16.38 15.61 -55.17
CA LEU A 456 17.75 15.99 -55.55
C LEU A 456 18.67 15.91 -54.31
N SER A 457 19.94 15.49 -54.49
CA SER A 457 20.97 15.42 -53.44
C SER A 457 20.82 14.36 -52.34
N ASN A 458 20.32 13.16 -52.65
CA ASN A 458 20.32 12.08 -51.67
C ASN A 458 21.76 11.63 -51.32
N HIS A 459 22.08 11.60 -50.03
CA HIS A 459 23.30 11.02 -49.47
C HIS A 459 22.92 9.94 -48.46
N GLY A 460 22.79 8.70 -48.94
CA GLY A 460 22.24 7.60 -48.13
C GLY A 460 20.77 7.85 -47.76
N SER A 461 20.49 8.02 -46.47
CA SER A 461 19.13 8.28 -45.93
C SER A 461 18.92 9.74 -45.52
N PHE A 462 19.68 10.64 -46.15
CA PHE A 462 19.66 12.06 -45.88
C PHE A 462 19.50 12.84 -47.17
N ILE A 463 18.86 14.00 -47.07
CA ILE A 463 18.87 15.03 -48.10
C ILE A 463 19.99 16.01 -47.74
N ALA A 464 21.01 16.10 -48.59
CA ALA A 464 22.15 16.96 -48.36
C ALA A 464 21.93 18.34 -49.00
N ARG A 465 22.05 19.38 -48.19
CA ARG A 465 22.01 20.79 -48.61
C ARG A 465 23.36 21.42 -48.27
N TRP A 466 23.97 22.16 -49.19
CA TRP A 466 25.18 22.92 -48.87
C TRP A 466 24.86 24.40 -48.66
N VAL A 467 25.61 25.05 -47.78
CA VAL A 467 25.56 26.49 -47.54
C VAL A 467 26.98 27.07 -47.55
N PRO A 468 27.19 28.33 -47.98
CA PRO A 468 28.47 29.01 -47.85
C PRO A 468 28.91 29.10 -46.37
N LEU A 469 30.18 28.82 -46.08
CA LEU A 469 30.74 28.97 -44.74
C LEU A 469 31.10 30.44 -44.48
N THR A 470 30.10 31.23 -44.10
CA THR A 470 30.28 32.62 -43.65
C THR A 470 31.08 32.69 -42.34
N GLU A 471 31.59 33.87 -41.97
CA GLU A 471 32.27 34.05 -40.68
C GLU A 471 31.37 33.68 -39.49
N GLU A 472 30.08 34.01 -39.56
CA GLU A 472 29.11 33.67 -38.50
C GLU A 472 28.91 32.15 -38.37
N ARG A 473 28.83 31.43 -39.51
CA ARG A 473 28.73 29.96 -39.52
C ARG A 473 30.02 29.30 -39.04
N ALA A 474 31.17 29.79 -39.47
CA ALA A 474 32.47 29.29 -39.00
C ALA A 474 32.62 29.47 -37.48
N ARG A 475 32.18 30.61 -36.94
CA ARG A 475 32.17 30.86 -35.50
C ARG A 475 31.23 29.91 -34.76
N LEU A 476 30.01 29.69 -35.28
CA LEU A 476 29.10 28.70 -34.71
C LEU A 476 29.69 27.28 -34.72
N VAL A 477 30.37 26.88 -35.79
CA VAL A 477 31.03 25.56 -35.87
C VAL A 477 32.11 25.43 -34.79
N ALA A 478 32.92 26.47 -34.58
CA ALA A 478 33.90 26.49 -33.50
C ALA A 478 33.24 26.39 -32.11
N ASP A 479 32.16 27.14 -31.88
CA ASP A 479 31.39 27.10 -30.63
C ASP A 479 30.80 25.69 -30.37
N LEU A 480 30.28 25.03 -31.42
CA LEU A 480 29.74 23.67 -31.34
C LEU A 480 30.82 22.64 -31.00
N ARG A 481 31.97 22.69 -31.67
CA ARG A 481 33.11 21.79 -31.37
C ARG A 481 33.64 21.96 -29.95
N ALA A 482 33.62 23.20 -29.43
CA ALA A 482 34.05 23.48 -28.06
C ALA A 482 33.06 22.92 -27.01
N GLU A 483 31.75 22.98 -27.28
CA GLU A 483 30.71 22.50 -26.36
C GLU A 483 30.51 20.97 -26.44
N TYR A 484 30.70 20.37 -27.62
CA TYR A 484 30.53 18.95 -27.89
C TYR A 484 31.88 18.36 -28.33
N THR A 485 32.71 17.97 -27.35
CA THR A 485 33.94 17.23 -27.64
C THR A 485 33.59 15.78 -27.99
N PRO A 486 34.20 15.15 -29.01
CA PRO A 486 33.95 13.75 -29.34
C PRO A 486 34.32 12.86 -28.14
N GLY A 487 33.29 12.35 -27.45
CA GLY A 487 33.41 11.59 -26.19
C GLY A 487 32.27 11.82 -25.19
N ASP A 488 31.50 12.91 -25.35
CA ASP A 488 30.37 13.26 -24.47
C ASP A 488 29.04 12.59 -24.88
N ALA A 489 29.07 11.61 -25.78
CA ALA A 489 27.89 10.82 -26.11
C ALA A 489 27.53 9.91 -24.92
N PRO A 490 26.29 9.99 -24.39
CA PRO A 490 25.84 9.03 -23.39
C PRO A 490 25.91 7.61 -23.98
N ALA A 491 26.52 6.69 -23.25
CA ALA A 491 26.62 5.26 -23.59
C ALA A 491 25.25 4.58 -23.63
#